data_AF-A0A1V4CTN1-F1
#
_entry.id   AF-A0A1V4CTN1-F1
#
_cell.length_a   1.000
_cell.length_b   1.000
_cell.length_c   1.000
_cell.angle_alpha   90.00
_cell.angle_beta   90.00
_cell.angle_gamma   90.00
#
_symmetry.space_group_name_H-M   'P 1'
#
loop_
_entity.id
_entity.type
_entity.pdbx_description
1 polymer ?
#
loop_
_entity_poly.entity_id
_entity_poly.type
_entity_poly.pdbx_seq_one_letter_code
_entity_poly.pdbx_strand_id
1 'polypeptide(L)' 'MTDSALVGVWPLSPLQEGLLFHAVYDEEGIDVYVEQMITGLEGKLDSAVLRASWQALLDRHESL' A
#
# COMPACT_ATOMS: atom_id res chain seq x y z
N MET A 1 -11.06 9.37 -23.91
CA MET A 1 -10.88 10.12 -22.66
C MET A 1 -10.89 9.08 -21.57
N THR A 2 -9.71 8.73 -21.06
CA THR A 2 -9.55 7.72 -20.02
C THR A 2 -10.13 8.31 -18.73
N ASP A 3 -11.24 7.76 -18.24
CA ASP A 3 -11.70 8.07 -16.89
C ASP A 3 -10.56 7.77 -15.93
N SER A 4 -10.12 8.79 -15.20
CA SER A 4 -9.08 8.64 -14.20
C SER A 4 -9.64 7.81 -13.06
N ALA A 5 -8.92 6.77 -12.63
CA ALA A 5 -9.24 6.00 -11.41
C ALA A 5 -9.15 6.85 -10.11
N LEU A 6 -8.89 8.16 -10.24
CA LEU A 6 -8.80 9.11 -9.15
C LEU A 6 -10.20 9.45 -8.63
N VAL A 7 -10.54 8.91 -7.46
CA VAL A 7 -11.82 9.15 -6.79
C VAL A 7 -11.83 10.50 -6.03
N GLY A 8 -10.65 11.02 -5.64
CA GLY A 8 -10.50 12.32 -4.97
C GLY A 8 -9.08 12.57 -4.48
N VAL A 9 -8.81 13.80 -4.04
CA VAL A 9 -7.54 14.20 -3.40
C VAL A 9 -7.85 14.86 -2.07
N TRP A 10 -7.31 14.30 -0.99
CA TRP A 10 -7.48 14.79 0.37
C TRP A 10 -6.14 15.32 0.90
N PRO A 11 -6.15 16.29 1.84
CA PRO A 11 -4.93 16.72 2.51
C PRO A 11 -4.33 15.56 3.32
N LEU A 12 -3.00 15.58 3.45
CA LEU A 12 -2.29 14.62 4.29
C LEU A 12 -2.61 14.85 5.76
N SER A 13 -2.60 13.78 6.53
CA SER A 13 -2.53 13.88 8.00
C SER A 13 -1.14 14.37 8.43
N PRO A 14 -0.98 14.95 9.63
CA PRO A 14 0.31 15.41 10.13
C PRO A 14 1.41 14.33 10.12
N LEU A 15 1.04 13.06 10.34
CA LEU A 15 2.00 11.95 10.23
C LEU A 15 2.43 11.72 8.78
N GLN A 16 1.49 11.69 7.85
CA GLN A 16 1.80 11.50 6.42
C GLN A 16 2.67 12.65 5.86
N GLU A 17 2.47 13.89 6.32
CA GLU A 17 3.35 15.01 5.96
C GLU A 17 4.80 14.79 6.42
N GLY A 18 5.00 14.33 7.66
CA GLY A 18 6.33 14.02 8.19
C GLY A 18 7.00 12.86 7.46
N LEU A 19 6.24 11.79 7.15
CA LEU A 19 6.74 10.66 6.37
C LEU A 19 7.16 11.09 4.96
N LEU A 20 6.33 11.90 4.30
CA LEU A 20 6.65 12.43 2.98
C LEU A 20 7.92 13.28 3.00
N PHE A 21 8.08 14.15 4.01
CA PHE A 21 9.30 14.94 4.18
C PHE A 21 10.55 14.05 4.25
N HIS A 22 10.53 13.00 5.07
CA HIS A 22 11.68 12.10 5.21
C HIS A 22 11.99 11.34 3.90
N ALA A 23 10.96 10.88 3.19
CA ALA A 23 11.14 10.16 1.93
C ALA A 23 11.78 11.02 0.83
N VAL A 24 11.44 12.31 0.75
CA VAL A 24 12.00 13.23 -0.27
C VAL A 24 13.29 13.91 0.17
N TYR A 25 13.60 13.92 1.46
CA TYR A 25 14.80 14.58 1.98
C TYR A 25 16.07 13.75 1.78
N ASP A 26 15.96 12.42 1.77
CA ASP A 26 17.09 11.50 1.62
C ASP A 26 16.79 10.41 0.57
N GLU A 27 16.63 10.83 -0.70
CA GLU A 27 16.24 9.96 -1.81
C GLU A 27 17.23 8.82 -2.12
N GLU A 28 18.50 8.97 -1.71
CA GLU A 28 19.55 7.96 -1.89
C GLU A 28 19.75 7.06 -0.65
N GLY A 29 19.06 7.38 0.45
CA GLY A 29 19.10 6.65 1.70
C GLY A 29 18.23 5.38 1.70
N ILE A 30 18.33 4.60 2.78
CA ILE A 30 17.42 3.47 3.01
C ILE A 30 16.06 4.05 3.39
N ASP A 31 15.00 3.68 2.65
CA ASP A 31 13.64 4.02 3.04
C ASP A 31 13.21 3.20 4.27
N VAL A 32 13.37 3.81 5.45
CA VAL A 32 13.05 3.20 6.74
C VAL A 32 11.55 2.98 6.98
N TYR A 33 10.69 3.47 6.08
CA TYR A 33 9.24 3.32 6.16
C TYR A 33 8.70 2.20 5.27
N VAL A 34 9.55 1.55 4.47
CA VAL A 34 9.19 0.31 3.77
C VAL A 34 9.24 -0.85 4.76
N GLU A 35 8.07 -1.44 5.02
CA GLU A 35 7.94 -2.66 5.82
C GLU A 35 7.95 -3.89 4.91
N GLN A 36 8.66 -4.94 5.35
CA GLN A 36 8.63 -6.24 4.68
C GLN A 36 8.21 -7.33 5.67
N MET A 37 6.96 -7.75 5.55
CA MET A 37 6.45 -8.92 6.25
C MET A 37 6.59 -10.19 5.40
N ILE A 38 7.19 -11.24 5.97
CA ILE A 38 7.28 -12.57 5.36
C ILE A 38 6.44 -13.54 6.19
N THR A 39 5.52 -14.24 5.54
CA THR A 39 4.65 -15.23 6.19
C THR A 39 4.68 -16.55 5.42
N GLY A 40 5.00 -17.64 6.13
CA GLY A 40 4.91 -18.99 5.61
C GLY A 40 3.49 -19.54 5.70
N LEU A 41 3.02 -20.22 4.66
CA LEU A 41 1.75 -20.93 4.64
C LEU A 41 2.02 -22.42 4.46
N GLU A 42 1.47 -23.23 5.36
CA GLU A 42 1.61 -24.69 5.31
C GLU A 42 0.34 -25.35 4.77
N GLY A 43 0.51 -26.43 4.01
CA GLY A 43 -0.59 -27.20 3.43
C GLY A 43 -0.97 -26.76 2.00
N LYS A 44 -2.16 -27.17 1.56
CA LYS A 44 -2.65 -26.86 0.21
C LYS A 44 -3.12 -25.42 0.15
N LEU A 45 -2.52 -24.63 -0.74
CA LEU A 45 -2.91 -23.25 -1.01
C LEU A 45 -3.65 -23.16 -2.36
N ASP A 46 -4.84 -22.59 -2.34
CA ASP A 46 -5.50 -22.12 -3.57
C ASP A 46 -5.08 -20.66 -3.81
N SER A 47 -4.23 -20.45 -4.81
CA SER A 47 -3.69 -19.13 -5.15
C SER A 47 -4.73 -18.21 -5.78
N ALA A 48 -5.76 -18.74 -6.42
CA ALA A 48 -6.84 -17.94 -7.00
C ALA A 48 -7.71 -17.35 -5.89
N VAL A 49 -8.03 -18.17 -4.87
CA VAL A 49 -8.77 -17.70 -3.68
C VAL A 49 -7.96 -16.65 -2.92
N LEU A 50 -6.66 -16.89 -2.68
CA LEU A 50 -5.80 -15.92 -1.98
C LEU A 50 -5.73 -14.58 -2.74
N ARG A 51 -5.62 -14.61 -4.06
CA ARG A 51 -5.62 -13.40 -4.88
C ARG A 51 -6.94 -12.66 -4.82
N ALA A 52 -8.06 -13.38 -4.93
CA ALA A 52 -9.39 -12.79 -4.88
C ALA A 52 -9.70 -12.17 -3.51
N SER A 53 -9.31 -12.83 -2.42
CA SER A 53 -9.49 -12.27 -1.08
C SER A 53 -8.63 -11.03 -0.85
N TRP A 54 -7.40 -11.01 -1.36
CA TRP A 54 -6.54 -9.84 -1.26
C TRP A 54 -7.10 -8.65 -2.05
N GLN A 55 -7.57 -8.88 -3.27
CA GLN A 55 -8.21 -7.84 -4.08
C GLN A 55 -9.44 -7.26 -3.35
N ALA A 56 -10.26 -8.11 -2.73
CA ALA A 56 -11.42 -7.65 -1.97
C ALA A 56 -11.03 -6.77 -0.76
N LEU A 57 -9.85 -6.96 -0.16
CA LEU A 57 -9.34 -6.08 0.89
C LEU A 57 -8.93 -4.72 0.31
N LEU A 58 -8.21 -4.70 -0.82
CA LEU A 58 -7.82 -3.46 -1.50
C LEU A 58 -9.05 -2.65 -1.93
N ASP A 59 -10.04 -3.30 -2.56
CA ASP A 59 -11.27 -2.64 -3.01
C ASP A 59 -12.10 -2.05 -1.84
N ARG A 60 -11.97 -2.63 -0.64
CA ARG A 60 -12.70 -2.20 0.56
C ARG A 60 -11.99 -1.06 1.31
N HIS A 61 -10.68 -0.97 1.22
CA HIS A 61 -9.85 -0.09 2.04
C HIS A 61 -9.08 0.90 1.17
N GLU A 62 -9.65 2.08 0.94
CA GLU A 62 -9.09 3.11 0.04
C GLU A 62 -7.64 3.54 0.35
N SER A 63 -7.14 3.27 1.55
CA SER A 63 -5.77 3.59 1.96
C SER A 63 -4.73 2.50 1.65
N LEU A 64 -5.14 1.35 1.11
CA LEU A 64 -4.27 0.22 0.73
C LEU A 64 -4.09 0.17 -0.79
#